data_AF-A0A523SEN1-F1
#
_entry.id   AF-A0A523SEN1-F1
#
_cell.length_a   1.000
_cell.length_b   1.000
_cell.length_c   1.000
_cell.angle_alpha   90.00
_cell.angle_beta   90.00
_cell.angle_gamma   90.00
#
_symmetry.space_group_name_H-M   'P 1'
#
loop_
_entity.id
_entity.type
_entity.pdbx_description
1 polymer ?
#
loop_
_entity_poly.entity_id
_entity_poly.type
_entity_poly.pdbx_seq_one_letter_code
_entity_poly.pdbx_strand_id
1 'polypeptide(L)'
;MLDIDYTPPKKSWLEPSAVFRKGTYCYSAPPKHQGYLELPYPREWQPFDADWKLPENWKEIILKGMEDRLSRFRSFRLFLDICVRCGACADKCHFFIGSGDPKNMPVLRTELLRSVYRKHFTLPGKLFGKLAGARELTEDVLREWFYYFYQCTECRRCSVF
;
A
#
# COMPACT_ATOMS: atom_id res chain seq x y z
N MET A 1 22.69 18.57 10.54
CA MET A 1 22.20 17.40 9.78
C MET A 1 21.15 16.75 10.66
N LEU A 2 19.95 16.48 10.15
CA LEU A 2 18.93 15.77 10.96
C LEU A 2 19.45 14.36 11.25
N ASP A 3 19.41 13.94 12.51
CA ASP A 3 19.75 12.57 12.90
C ASP A 3 18.50 11.70 12.67
N ILE A 4 18.59 10.77 11.72
CA ILE A 4 17.46 9.94 11.28
C ILE A 4 17.66 8.54 11.85
N ASP A 5 16.73 8.09 12.68
CA ASP A 5 16.74 6.76 13.24
C ASP A 5 16.23 5.73 12.23
N TYR A 6 17.10 4.81 11.82
CA TYR A 6 16.76 3.70 10.92
C TYR A 6 16.44 2.40 11.66
N THR A 7 16.38 2.44 12.99
CA THR A 7 16.03 1.28 13.81
C THR A 7 14.57 0.90 13.52
N PRO A 8 14.29 -0.31 13.00
CA PRO A 8 12.93 -0.71 12.70
C PRO A 8 12.10 -0.81 14.00
N PRO A 9 10.81 -0.46 13.94
CA PRO A 9 9.93 -0.59 15.10
C PRO A 9 9.81 -2.05 15.51
N LYS A 10 9.63 -2.31 16.82
CA LYS A 10 9.43 -3.67 17.35
C LYS A 10 8.13 -4.33 16.85
N LYS A 11 7.14 -3.52 16.44
CA LYS A 11 5.86 -3.99 15.93
C LYS A 11 6.04 -4.66 14.57
N SER A 12 5.32 -5.76 14.34
CA SER A 12 5.32 -6.43 13.04
C SER A 12 4.81 -5.49 11.95
N TRP A 13 5.47 -5.47 10.80
CA TRP A 13 5.05 -4.69 9.63
C TRP A 13 3.72 -5.18 9.04
N LEU A 14 3.32 -6.43 9.31
CA LEU A 14 2.03 -6.98 8.87
C LEU A 14 0.84 -6.32 9.57
N GLU A 15 1.06 -5.78 10.77
CA GLU A 15 0.03 -5.07 11.52
C GLU A 15 -0.11 -3.64 11.00
N PRO A 16 -1.34 -3.21 10.64
CA PRO A 16 -1.59 -1.83 10.25
C PRO A 16 -1.12 -0.86 11.33
N SER A 17 -0.48 0.22 10.90
CA SER A 17 0.01 1.25 11.83
C SER A 17 0.01 2.66 11.24
N ALA A 18 -0.69 2.90 10.14
CA ALA A 18 -0.73 4.22 9.53
C ALA A 18 -1.42 5.22 10.46
N VAL A 19 -0.70 6.26 10.86
CA VAL A 19 -1.20 7.36 11.69
C VAL A 19 -1.26 8.61 10.83
N PHE A 20 -2.47 9.10 10.57
CA PHE A 20 -2.70 10.29 9.75
C PHE A 20 -2.39 11.56 10.55
N ARG A 21 -1.14 12.03 10.44
CA ARG A 21 -0.73 13.33 11.01
C ARG A 21 -1.10 14.44 10.05
N LYS A 22 -1.67 15.55 10.55
CA LYS A 22 -2.04 16.71 9.73
C LYS A 22 -0.85 17.15 8.86
N GLY A 23 -1.08 17.26 7.55
CA GLY A 23 -0.05 17.65 6.58
C GLY A 23 0.79 16.49 6.01
N THR A 24 0.49 15.23 6.36
CA THR A 24 1.23 14.04 5.86
C THR A 24 0.45 13.15 4.89
N TYR A 25 -0.70 13.63 4.40
CA TYR A 25 -1.61 12.88 3.53
C TYR A 25 -2.25 13.79 2.47
N CYS A 26 -2.63 13.20 1.34
CA CYS A 26 -3.42 13.86 0.31
C CYS A 26 -4.89 13.94 0.75
N TYR A 27 -5.52 15.11 0.61
CA TYR A 27 -6.95 15.28 0.92
C TYR A 27 -7.82 14.66 -0.18
N SER A 28 -9.00 14.21 0.20
CA SER A 28 -10.01 13.78 -0.76
C SER A 28 -10.61 15.00 -1.47
N ALA A 29 -10.93 14.84 -2.75
CA ALA A 29 -11.58 15.88 -3.53
C ALA A 29 -13.03 16.11 -3.05
N PRO A 30 -13.58 17.33 -3.11
CA PRO A 30 -15.00 17.56 -2.86
C PRO A 30 -15.92 16.77 -3.82
N PRO A 31 -17.10 16.29 -3.38
CA PRO A 31 -18.02 15.51 -4.22
C PRO A 31 -18.42 16.21 -5.52
N LYS A 32 -18.53 17.54 -5.51
CA LYS A 32 -18.78 18.37 -6.70
C LYS A 32 -17.79 18.08 -7.83
N HIS A 33 -16.49 18.00 -7.50
CA HIS A 33 -15.44 17.75 -8.50
C HIS A 33 -15.38 16.27 -8.90
N GLN A 34 -15.64 15.37 -7.97
CA GLN A 34 -15.73 13.94 -8.27
C GLN A 34 -16.87 13.67 -9.27
N GLY A 35 -18.04 14.29 -9.07
CA GLY A 35 -19.18 14.18 -9.98
C GLY A 35 -18.92 14.85 -11.34
N TYR A 36 -18.27 16.01 -11.36
CA TYR A 36 -17.88 16.67 -12.61
C TYR A 36 -16.94 15.82 -13.48
N LEU A 37 -16.03 15.07 -12.85
CA LEU A 37 -15.09 14.16 -13.53
C LEU A 37 -15.66 12.75 -13.74
N GLU A 38 -16.93 12.51 -13.38
CA GLU A 38 -17.58 11.21 -13.44
C GLU A 38 -16.76 10.09 -12.74
N LEU A 39 -16.09 10.43 -11.65
CA LEU A 39 -15.29 9.46 -10.88
C LEU A 39 -16.20 8.40 -10.25
N PRO A 40 -15.74 7.14 -10.18
CA PRO A 40 -16.51 6.08 -9.56
C PRO A 40 -16.66 6.31 -8.06
N TYR A 41 -17.86 6.05 -7.54
CA TYR A 41 -18.22 6.14 -6.11
C TYR A 41 -17.97 7.54 -5.49
N PRO A 42 -18.58 8.61 -6.04
CA PRO A 42 -18.39 9.95 -5.52
C PRO A 42 -18.95 10.06 -4.10
N ARG A 43 -18.12 10.52 -3.16
CA ARG A 43 -18.52 10.61 -1.74
C ARG A 43 -17.75 11.66 -0.97
N GLU A 44 -18.34 12.14 0.12
CA GLU A 44 -17.71 13.07 1.06
C GLU A 44 -17.01 12.30 2.19
N TRP A 45 -15.69 12.36 2.20
CA TRP A 45 -14.82 11.72 3.19
C TRP A 45 -13.46 12.43 3.23
N GLN A 46 -12.72 12.30 4.31
CA GLN A 46 -11.32 12.71 4.44
C GLN A 46 -10.46 11.61 5.06
N PRO A 47 -9.14 11.58 4.81
CA PRO A 47 -8.27 10.50 5.32
C PRO A 47 -8.23 10.38 6.84
N PHE A 48 -8.47 11.48 7.55
CA PHE A 48 -8.51 11.54 9.02
C PHE A 48 -9.88 11.16 9.60
N ASP A 49 -10.90 10.96 8.77
CA ASP A 49 -12.22 10.53 9.24
C ASP A 49 -12.19 9.06 9.69
N ALA A 50 -12.95 8.73 10.72
CA ALA A 50 -13.07 7.37 11.23
C ALA A 50 -13.83 6.45 10.26
N ASP A 51 -14.72 6.98 9.42
CA ASP A 51 -15.46 6.24 8.40
C ASP A 51 -15.20 6.85 7.02
N TRP A 52 -14.69 6.05 6.09
CA TRP A 52 -14.41 6.48 4.71
C TRP A 52 -15.61 6.30 3.77
N LYS A 53 -16.76 5.85 4.29
CA LYS A 53 -18.03 5.65 3.58
C LYS A 53 -17.84 4.79 2.33
N LEU A 54 -17.04 3.73 2.46
CA LEU A 54 -16.74 2.83 1.36
C LEU A 54 -18.04 2.12 0.91
N PRO A 55 -18.20 1.82 -0.40
CA PRO A 55 -19.34 1.02 -0.84
C PRO A 55 -19.30 -0.37 -0.19
N GLU A 56 -20.45 -0.99 0.04
CA GLU A 56 -20.54 -2.28 0.75
C GLU A 56 -19.65 -3.38 0.15
N ASN A 57 -19.48 -3.37 -1.17
CA ASN A 57 -18.65 -4.32 -1.93
C ASN A 57 -17.21 -3.83 -2.21
N TRP A 58 -16.69 -2.82 -1.48
CA TRP A 58 -15.35 -2.25 -1.71
C TRP A 58 -14.24 -3.29 -1.79
N LYS A 59 -14.32 -4.33 -0.97
CA LYS A 59 -13.33 -5.41 -0.90
C LYS A 59 -13.33 -6.23 -2.18
N GLU A 60 -14.52 -6.56 -2.68
CA GLU A 60 -14.70 -7.27 -3.94
C GLU A 60 -14.21 -6.43 -5.12
N ILE A 61 -14.50 -5.12 -5.13
CA ILE A 61 -14.02 -4.20 -6.16
C ILE A 61 -12.48 -4.23 -6.25
N ILE A 62 -11.79 -4.16 -5.12
CA ILE A 62 -10.32 -4.21 -5.08
C ILE A 62 -9.79 -5.58 -5.52
N LEU A 63 -10.36 -6.67 -5.00
CA LEU A 63 -9.89 -8.02 -5.33
C LEU A 63 -10.12 -8.37 -6.80
N LYS A 64 -11.30 -8.06 -7.36
CA LYS A 64 -11.56 -8.21 -8.80
C LYS A 64 -10.64 -7.34 -9.64
N GLY A 65 -10.39 -6.10 -9.21
CA GLY A 65 -9.45 -5.21 -9.88
C GLY A 65 -8.02 -5.79 -9.89
N MET A 66 -7.59 -6.42 -8.80
CA MET A 66 -6.30 -7.10 -8.73
C MET A 66 -6.27 -8.35 -9.61
N GLU A 67 -7.34 -9.16 -9.61
CA GLU A 67 -7.49 -10.34 -10.45
C GLU A 67 -7.40 -10.01 -11.95
N ASP A 68 -8.12 -8.98 -12.40
CA ASP A 68 -8.07 -8.48 -13.78
C ASP A 68 -6.63 -8.08 -14.20
N ARG A 69 -5.89 -7.41 -13.30
CA ARG A 69 -4.51 -7.00 -13.58
C ARG A 69 -3.56 -8.19 -13.61
N LEU A 70 -3.76 -9.18 -12.74
CA LEU A 70 -2.98 -10.42 -12.71
C LEU A 70 -3.19 -11.27 -13.96
N SER A 71 -4.41 -11.30 -14.52
CA SER A 71 -4.72 -12.06 -15.74
C SER A 71 -4.24 -11.36 -17.00
N ARG A 72 -4.27 -10.02 -17.04
CA ARG A 72 -3.90 -9.22 -18.21
C ARG A 72 -2.42 -8.89 -18.30
N PHE A 73 -1.74 -8.64 -17.18
CA PHE A 73 -0.38 -8.11 -17.17
C PHE A 73 0.62 -9.07 -16.53
N ARG A 74 1.39 -9.77 -17.38
CA ARG A 74 2.52 -10.62 -16.94
C ARG A 74 3.51 -9.85 -16.06
N SER A 75 3.80 -8.58 -16.38
CA SER A 75 4.70 -7.74 -15.60
C SER A 75 4.21 -7.57 -14.16
N PHE A 76 2.92 -7.31 -13.96
CA PHE A 76 2.33 -7.17 -12.63
C PHE A 76 2.51 -8.44 -11.79
N ARG A 77 2.23 -9.61 -12.37
CA ARG A 77 2.43 -10.91 -11.72
C ARG A 77 3.90 -11.14 -11.36
N LEU A 78 4.82 -10.94 -12.30
CA LEU A 78 6.25 -11.12 -12.05
C LEU A 78 6.74 -10.21 -10.92
N PHE A 79 6.42 -8.92 -10.94
CA PHE A 79 6.87 -7.99 -9.90
C PHE A 79 6.29 -8.30 -8.50
N LEU A 80 5.19 -9.05 -8.41
CA LEU A 80 4.66 -9.53 -7.12
C LEU A 80 5.42 -10.76 -6.58
N ASP A 81 5.98 -11.59 -7.46
CA ASP A 81 6.57 -12.89 -7.09
C ASP A 81 8.12 -12.88 -7.02
N ILE A 82 8.82 -12.06 -7.82
CA ILE A 82 10.28 -12.19 -8.02
C ILE A 82 11.15 -11.54 -6.93
N CYS A 83 10.57 -10.79 -6.00
CA CYS A 83 11.36 -10.02 -5.04
C CYS A 83 12.08 -10.94 -4.04
N VAL A 84 13.40 -11.00 -4.14
CA VAL A 84 14.28 -11.77 -3.23
C VAL A 84 14.66 -11.01 -1.95
N ARG A 85 14.10 -9.81 -1.73
CA ARG A 85 14.35 -8.95 -0.57
C ARG A 85 15.84 -8.59 -0.36
N CYS A 86 16.57 -8.36 -1.45
CA CYS A 86 18.00 -7.99 -1.40
C CYS A 86 18.29 -6.59 -0.83
N GLY A 87 17.29 -5.70 -0.78
CA GLY A 87 17.45 -4.34 -0.26
C GLY A 87 18.08 -3.33 -1.23
N ALA A 88 18.41 -3.70 -2.47
CA ALA A 88 19.05 -2.80 -3.45
C ALA A 88 18.24 -1.54 -3.78
N CYS A 89 16.93 -1.55 -3.53
CA CYS A 89 16.06 -0.40 -3.73
C CYS A 89 15.88 0.47 -2.47
N ALA A 90 16.37 0.05 -1.30
CA ALA A 90 16.11 0.71 -0.01
C ALA A 90 16.66 2.13 0.03
N ASP A 91 17.95 2.29 -0.25
CA ASP A 91 18.67 3.57 -0.24
C ASP A 91 18.33 4.49 -1.42
N LYS A 92 17.39 4.11 -2.29
CA LYS A 92 16.98 4.90 -3.46
C LYS A 92 15.76 5.76 -3.20
N CYS A 93 15.01 5.48 -2.14
CA CYS A 93 13.78 6.20 -1.84
C CYS A 93 14.04 7.37 -0.90
N HIS A 94 13.82 8.60 -1.39
CA HIS A 94 13.95 9.81 -0.58
C HIS A 94 13.06 9.82 0.67
N PHE A 95 11.87 9.19 0.62
CA PHE A 95 10.97 9.09 1.77
C PHE A 95 11.53 8.16 2.83
N PHE A 96 12.13 7.02 2.44
CA PHE A 96 12.78 6.14 3.41
C PHE A 96 14.00 6.81 4.02
N ILE A 97 14.89 7.40 3.20
CA ILE A 97 16.08 8.10 3.66
C ILE A 97 15.71 9.28 4.57
N GLY A 98 14.64 10.01 4.25
CA GLY A 98 14.23 11.19 5.02
C GLY A 98 13.43 10.89 6.30
N SER A 99 12.89 9.68 6.46
CA SER A 99 12.02 9.34 7.60
C SER A 99 12.49 8.17 8.46
N GLY A 100 13.34 7.29 7.93
CA GLY A 100 13.66 6.00 8.55
C GLY A 100 12.50 5.01 8.60
N ASP A 101 11.27 5.39 8.18
CA ASP A 101 10.09 4.52 8.26
C ASP A 101 10.26 3.34 7.28
N PRO A 102 10.36 2.10 7.78
CA PRO A 102 10.58 0.95 6.92
C PRO A 102 9.43 0.75 5.93
N LYS A 103 8.19 1.18 6.20
CA LYS A 103 7.06 1.06 5.25
C LYS A 103 7.20 2.01 4.06
N ASN A 104 8.10 2.99 4.14
CA ASN A 104 8.53 3.81 3.02
C ASN A 104 9.70 3.22 2.21
N MET A 105 10.37 2.19 2.73
CA MET A 105 11.35 1.41 1.96
C MET A 105 10.63 0.74 0.79
N PRO A 106 11.12 0.82 -0.47
CA PRO A 106 10.38 0.30 -1.61
C PRO A 106 10.04 -1.18 -1.52
N VAL A 107 10.92 -2.02 -0.96
CA VAL A 107 10.62 -3.44 -0.71
C VAL A 107 9.35 -3.56 0.14
N LEU A 108 9.34 -2.93 1.32
CA LEU A 108 8.25 -3.09 2.28
C LEU A 108 6.97 -2.39 1.82
N ARG A 109 7.07 -1.24 1.14
CA ARG A 109 5.93 -0.57 0.51
C ARG A 109 5.25 -1.53 -0.47
N THR A 110 6.00 -2.25 -1.30
CA THR A 110 5.42 -3.27 -2.18
C THR A 110 4.92 -4.50 -1.41
N GLU A 111 5.55 -4.88 -0.30
CA GLU A 111 5.03 -5.96 0.57
C GLU A 111 3.64 -5.63 1.17
N LEU A 112 3.27 -4.35 1.34
CA LEU A 112 1.92 -3.98 1.73
C LEU A 112 0.88 -4.53 0.75
N LEU A 113 1.16 -4.45 -0.56
CA LEU A 113 0.32 -5.01 -1.63
C LEU A 113 0.49 -6.53 -1.72
N ARG A 114 1.73 -7.03 -1.71
CA ARG A 114 2.02 -8.47 -1.86
C ARG A 114 1.42 -9.30 -0.73
N SER A 115 1.30 -8.76 0.48
CA SER A 115 0.70 -9.47 1.61
C SER A 115 -0.78 -9.80 1.39
N VAL A 116 -1.54 -8.90 0.76
CA VAL A 116 -2.93 -9.14 0.35
C VAL A 116 -2.97 -10.06 -0.87
N TYR A 117 -2.09 -9.83 -1.85
CA TYR A 117 -1.97 -10.72 -3.01
C TYR A 117 -1.73 -12.18 -2.59
N ARG A 118 -0.79 -12.44 -1.68
CA ARG A 118 -0.52 -13.78 -1.15
C ARG A 118 -1.75 -14.37 -0.46
N LYS A 119 -2.46 -13.59 0.35
CA LYS A 119 -3.65 -14.06 1.07
C LYS A 119 -4.76 -14.54 0.14
N HIS A 120 -4.97 -13.85 -0.98
CA HIS A 120 -6.14 -14.09 -1.84
C HIS A 120 -5.83 -14.86 -3.13
N PHE A 121 -4.58 -14.86 -3.61
CA PHE A 121 -4.23 -15.38 -4.94
C PHE A 121 -3.17 -16.49 -4.93
N THR A 122 -2.50 -16.77 -3.81
CA THR A 122 -1.50 -17.86 -3.75
C THR A 122 -1.91 -18.96 -2.78
N LEU A 123 -1.63 -20.22 -3.12
CA LEU A 123 -1.89 -21.35 -2.23
C LEU A 123 -1.13 -21.25 -0.90
N PRO A 124 0.19 -20.92 -0.88
CA PRO A 124 0.91 -20.79 0.38
C PRO A 124 0.36 -19.67 1.27
N GLY A 125 -0.03 -18.53 0.69
CA GLY A 125 -0.57 -17.42 1.47
C GLY A 125 -1.96 -17.71 2.04
N LYS A 126 -2.79 -18.49 1.34
CA LYS A 126 -4.08 -18.98 1.86
C LYS A 126 -3.91 -19.93 3.04
N LEU A 127 -2.96 -20.87 2.94
CA LEU A 127 -2.74 -21.92 3.94
C LEU A 127 -1.94 -21.43 5.16
N PHE A 128 -0.83 -20.73 4.94
CA PHE A 128 0.10 -20.34 6.01
C PHE A 128 -0.15 -18.93 6.56
N GLY A 129 -1.01 -18.14 5.92
CA GLY A 129 -1.41 -16.81 6.39
C GLY A 129 -0.22 -15.91 6.74
N LYS A 130 -0.17 -15.42 7.98
CA LYS A 130 0.89 -14.53 8.46
C LYS A 130 2.30 -15.12 8.33
N LEU A 131 2.47 -16.44 8.44
CA LEU A 131 3.78 -17.09 8.28
C LEU A 131 4.33 -16.96 6.86
N ALA A 132 3.45 -16.97 5.86
CA ALA A 132 3.80 -16.66 4.46
C ALA A 132 3.81 -15.14 4.18
N GLY A 133 3.78 -14.29 5.20
CA GLY A 133 3.67 -12.84 5.06
C GLY A 133 2.36 -12.40 4.40
N ALA A 134 1.29 -13.18 4.54
CA ALA A 134 -0.02 -12.89 4.00
C ALA A 134 -0.94 -12.28 5.07
N ARG A 135 -1.76 -11.30 4.68
CA ARG A 135 -2.76 -10.68 5.57
C ARG A 135 -4.04 -10.37 4.81
N GLU A 136 -5.13 -10.32 5.57
CA GLU A 136 -6.46 -10.03 5.05
C GLU A 136 -6.57 -8.57 4.58
N LEU A 137 -7.29 -8.33 3.49
CA LEU A 137 -7.67 -6.98 3.10
C LEU A 137 -8.76 -6.45 4.04
N THR A 138 -8.38 -5.55 4.93
CA THR A 138 -9.26 -4.84 5.87
C THR A 138 -9.25 -3.34 5.57
N GLU A 139 -10.17 -2.59 6.15
CA GLU A 139 -10.17 -1.13 5.99
C GLU A 139 -8.89 -0.49 6.53
N ASP A 140 -8.35 -0.98 7.64
CA ASP A 140 -7.05 -0.50 8.17
C ASP A 140 -5.89 -0.76 7.21
N VAL A 141 -5.90 -1.89 6.50
CA VAL A 141 -4.91 -2.19 5.45
C VAL A 141 -5.10 -1.25 4.25
N LEU A 142 -6.35 -0.95 3.88
CA LEU A 142 -6.65 0.00 2.80
C LEU A 142 -6.20 1.43 3.16
N ARG A 143 -6.43 1.85 4.40
CA ARG A 143 -5.95 3.14 4.94
C ARG A 143 -4.43 3.20 4.92
N GLU A 144 -3.78 2.11 5.29
CA GLU A 144 -2.32 2.00 5.23
C GLU A 144 -1.80 2.08 3.79
N TRP A 145 -2.44 1.41 2.84
CA TRP A 145 -2.11 1.55 1.42
C TRP A 145 -2.23 2.98 0.95
N PHE A 146 -3.33 3.66 1.27
CA PHE A 146 -3.50 5.06 0.92
C PHE A 146 -2.37 5.91 1.50
N TYR A 147 -2.07 5.78 2.78
CA TYR A 147 -1.03 6.56 3.44
C TYR A 147 0.35 6.37 2.77
N TYR A 148 0.78 5.13 2.55
CA TYR A 148 2.13 4.86 2.04
C TYR A 148 2.26 4.91 0.51
N PHE A 149 1.20 4.63 -0.24
CA PHE A 149 1.23 4.70 -1.70
C PHE A 149 1.19 6.13 -2.20
N TYR A 150 0.39 7.00 -1.57
CA TYR A 150 0.33 8.43 -1.93
C TYR A 150 1.53 9.25 -1.43
N GLN A 151 2.44 8.63 -0.65
CA GLN A 151 3.77 9.19 -0.41
C GLN A 151 4.74 8.90 -1.56
N CYS A 152 4.45 7.94 -2.45
CA CYS A 152 5.32 7.66 -3.58
C CYS A 152 5.21 8.77 -4.64
N THR A 153 6.34 9.35 -5.03
CA THR A 153 6.39 10.33 -6.15
C THR A 153 6.60 9.69 -7.51
N GLU A 154 6.58 8.37 -7.59
CA GLU A 154 6.76 7.60 -8.83
C GLU A 154 8.05 7.92 -9.59
N CYS A 155 9.11 8.33 -8.88
CA CYS A 155 10.40 8.70 -9.47
C CYS A 155 11.20 7.54 -10.10
N ARG A 156 10.71 6.30 -10.01
CA ARG A 156 11.27 5.06 -10.59
C ARG A 156 12.72 4.68 -10.20
N ARG A 157 13.38 5.42 -9.30
CA ARG A 157 14.75 5.06 -8.83
C ARG A 157 14.83 3.66 -8.22
N CYS A 158 13.73 3.18 -7.62
CA CYS A 158 13.64 1.86 -7.02
C CYS A 158 13.42 0.72 -8.03
N SER A 159 13.13 1.01 -9.31
CA SER A 159 12.81 0.01 -10.34
C SER A 159 13.92 -0.19 -11.37
N VAL A 160 15.16 0.20 -11.06
CA VAL A 160 16.33 0.08 -11.94
C VAL A 160 17.05 -1.28 -11.77
N PHE A 161 16.55 -2.14 -10.89
CA PHE A 161 17.18 -3.39 -10.45
C PHE A 161 16.24 -4.59 -10.57
#